data_AF-A0A367KJR1-F1
#
_entry.id   AF-A0A367KJR1-F1
#
_cell.length_a   1.000
_cell.length_b   1.000
_cell.length_c   1.000
_cell.angle_alpha   90.00
_cell.angle_beta   90.00
_cell.angle_gamma   90.00
#
_symmetry.space_group_name_H-M   'P 1'
#
loop_
_entity.id
_entity.type
_entity.pdbx_description
1 polymer ?
#
loop_
_entity_poly.entity_id
_entity_poly.type
_entity_poly.pdbx_seq_one_letter_code
_entity_poly.pdbx_strand_id
1 'polypeptide(L)'
;MGKLRKRKQQKTTEAKVQELPEDILADSSANIFKEKRPFWGRKRFNFIVGLSVGLLAMYAASTTPTAQNHINSLQHYLLLQLADIDLASMLPATEMVDEFLGNFTNLITPTPATEMSFMPALEYKESLGLKPHFPVVMIPGIVSSGLESWGTSEKSKKYFRKRLWGTMTMVRSVLLDKESWTEHIMLDPDTGLDPPGYKVRAVHGVEAADYFITGYWVWAKVIENLATIGYDTNSMHFASYDWRLSFMNLEVRDGYFSKLKNTIELSKKQHGKKSFKQGGNMFPYFLKWVESQKHGQGGNKWADDHIESFVNIAAPLMGVPKAVTSLLS
;
A
#
# COMPACT_ATOMS: atom_id res chain seq x y z
N MET A 1 25.77 51.02 -52.59
CA MET A 1 26.16 49.66 -53.03
C MET A 1 27.60 49.39 -52.59
N GLY A 2 27.87 48.26 -51.92
CA GLY A 2 29.24 47.71 -51.83
C GLY A 2 29.92 47.68 -50.45
N LYS A 3 29.68 46.58 -49.70
CA LYS A 3 30.62 45.77 -48.88
C LYS A 3 31.60 46.43 -47.87
N LEU A 4 31.48 46.03 -46.58
CA LEU A 4 32.43 45.19 -45.78
C LEU A 4 32.43 45.56 -44.27
N ARG A 5 32.04 44.61 -43.42
CA ARG A 5 32.80 44.09 -42.24
C ARG A 5 31.88 43.27 -41.33
N LYS A 6 31.97 41.94 -41.43
CA LYS A 6 31.49 41.05 -40.36
C LYS A 6 32.52 41.08 -39.23
N ARG A 7 32.07 41.52 -38.05
CA ARG A 7 32.85 41.58 -36.81
C ARG A 7 33.05 40.15 -36.31
N LYS A 8 34.32 39.73 -36.16
CA LYS A 8 34.75 38.52 -35.44
C LYS A 8 34.09 38.49 -34.06
N GLN A 9 33.35 37.43 -33.74
CA GLN A 9 33.02 37.12 -32.35
C GLN A 9 34.21 36.40 -31.71
N GLN A 10 34.52 36.89 -30.53
CA GLN A 10 35.70 36.64 -29.73
C GLN A 10 35.54 35.30 -29.01
N LYS A 11 36.58 34.46 -29.10
CA LYS A 11 36.68 33.15 -28.45
C LYS A 11 36.83 33.40 -26.95
N THR A 12 35.78 33.17 -26.16
CA THR A 12 35.90 33.12 -24.69
C THR A 12 36.44 31.74 -24.32
N THR A 13 37.54 31.76 -23.58
CA THR A 13 38.32 30.61 -23.13
C THR A 13 37.49 29.74 -22.20
N GLU A 14 37.15 28.53 -22.62
CA GLU A 14 36.63 27.49 -21.72
C GLU A 14 37.76 27.01 -20.80
N ALA A 15 37.48 27.00 -19.50
CA ALA A 15 38.35 26.44 -18.49
C ALA A 15 38.52 24.94 -18.76
N LYS A 16 39.77 24.48 -18.75
CA LYS A 16 40.15 23.09 -18.99
C LYS A 16 39.72 22.25 -17.78
N VAL A 17 38.51 21.68 -17.82
CA VAL A 17 38.10 20.64 -16.88
C VAL A 17 38.94 19.40 -17.21
N GLN A 18 39.60 18.85 -16.20
CA GLN A 18 40.43 17.66 -16.35
C GLN A 18 39.51 16.44 -16.33
N GLU A 19 39.27 15.84 -17.50
CA GLU A 19 38.45 14.64 -17.65
C GLU A 19 39.09 13.44 -16.92
N LEU A 20 38.28 12.70 -16.18
CA LEU A 20 38.71 11.51 -15.44
C LEU A 20 38.82 10.31 -16.40
N PRO A 21 39.71 9.32 -16.13
CA PRO A 21 39.91 8.17 -17.02
C PRO A 21 38.63 7.35 -17.26
N GLU A 22 37.71 7.36 -16.29
CA GLU A 22 36.42 6.69 -16.37
C GLU A 22 35.42 7.36 -17.32
N ASP A 23 35.50 8.68 -17.51
CA ASP A 23 34.69 9.40 -18.51
C ASP A 23 35.18 9.09 -19.94
N ILE A 24 36.49 8.94 -20.12
CA ILE A 24 37.10 8.56 -21.41
C ILE A 24 36.73 7.11 -21.79
N LEU A 25 36.59 6.21 -20.80
CA LEU A 25 36.18 4.82 -21.04
C LEU A 25 34.67 4.68 -21.31
N ALA A 26 33.84 5.51 -20.67
CA ALA A 26 32.40 5.56 -20.95
C ALA A 26 32.12 6.06 -22.38
N ASP A 27 32.80 7.13 -22.81
CA ASP A 27 32.60 7.71 -24.14
C ASP A 27 33.25 6.91 -25.28
N SER A 28 34.34 6.19 -25.00
CA SER A 28 34.98 5.31 -26.00
C SER A 28 34.21 4.00 -26.23
N SER A 29 33.51 3.47 -25.21
CA SER A 29 32.66 2.27 -25.38
C SER A 29 31.36 2.56 -26.13
N ALA A 30 30.83 3.79 -26.07
CA ALA A 30 29.58 4.18 -26.72
C ALA A 30 29.72 4.54 -28.20
N ASN A 31 30.92 4.95 -28.64
CA ASN A 31 31.13 5.53 -29.97
C ASN A 31 31.80 4.60 -31.01
N ILE A 32 32.39 3.47 -30.60
CA ILE A 32 33.22 2.66 -31.52
C ILE A 32 32.43 1.58 -32.28
N PHE A 33 31.24 1.16 -31.82
CA PHE A 33 30.42 0.16 -32.53
C PHE A 33 28.94 0.54 -32.60
N LYS A 34 28.59 1.55 -33.40
CA LYS A 34 27.20 1.84 -33.76
C LYS A 34 26.97 1.54 -35.24
N GLU A 35 26.78 0.25 -35.55
CA GLU A 35 26.19 -0.12 -36.83
C GLU A 35 24.85 0.60 -36.99
N LYS A 36 24.64 1.24 -38.14
CA LYS A 36 23.36 1.89 -38.47
C LYS A 36 22.28 0.82 -38.59
N ARG A 37 21.61 0.52 -37.47
CA ARG A 37 20.47 -0.40 -37.46
C ARG A 37 19.39 0.13 -38.42
N PRO A 38 18.86 -0.72 -39.31
CA PRO A 38 17.78 -0.33 -40.22
C PRO A 38 16.59 0.21 -39.42
N PHE A 39 15.80 1.12 -40.00
CA PHE A 39 14.75 1.82 -39.26
C PHE A 39 13.72 0.87 -38.64
N TRP A 40 13.51 -0.30 -39.25
CA TRP A 40 12.68 -1.40 -38.76
C TRP A 40 13.20 -2.07 -37.48
N GLY A 41 14.49 -1.94 -37.16
CA GLY A 41 15.10 -2.50 -35.93
C GLY A 41 15.05 -1.57 -34.72
N ARG A 42 14.45 -0.37 -34.86
CA ARG A 42 14.33 0.60 -33.76
C ARG A 42 13.17 0.20 -32.86
N LYS A 43 13.40 0.14 -31.53
CA LYS A 43 12.37 -0.19 -30.53
C LYS A 43 11.07 0.62 -30.71
N ARG A 44 11.18 1.89 -31.08
CA ARG A 44 10.02 2.78 -31.34
C ARG A 44 9.23 2.38 -32.59
N PHE A 45 9.88 1.86 -33.63
CA PHE A 45 9.19 1.38 -34.83
C PHE A 45 8.42 0.08 -34.55
N ASN A 46 9.05 -0.87 -33.87
CA ASN A 46 8.39 -2.12 -33.46
C ASN A 46 7.24 -1.88 -32.47
N PHE A 47 7.37 -0.88 -31.60
CA PHE A 47 6.28 -0.45 -30.72
C PHE A 47 5.10 0.13 -31.51
N ILE A 48 5.35 1.02 -32.47
CA ILE A 48 4.29 1.60 -33.31
C ILE A 48 3.61 0.51 -34.14
N VAL A 49 4.38 -0.38 -34.79
CA VAL A 49 3.82 -1.49 -35.57
C VAL A 49 3.04 -2.45 -34.68
N GLY A 50 3.56 -2.80 -33.49
CA GLY A 50 2.85 -3.64 -32.52
C GLY A 50 1.55 -3.01 -32.04
N LEU A 51 1.53 -1.70 -31.77
CA LEU A 51 0.32 -0.96 -31.40
C LEU A 51 -0.69 -0.94 -32.53
N SER A 52 -0.25 -0.71 -33.78
CA SER A 52 -1.12 -0.71 -34.96
C SER A 52 -1.72 -2.10 -35.23
N VAL A 53 -0.92 -3.16 -35.12
CA VAL A 53 -1.39 -4.55 -35.26
C VAL A 53 -2.35 -4.93 -34.13
N GLY A 54 -2.06 -4.52 -32.90
CA GLY A 54 -2.94 -4.73 -31.75
C GLY A 54 -4.29 -4.03 -31.90
N LEU A 55 -4.31 -2.77 -32.35
CA LEU A 55 -5.55 -2.03 -32.61
C LEU A 55 -6.35 -2.63 -33.77
N LEU A 56 -5.69 -3.11 -34.83
CA LEU A 56 -6.35 -3.79 -35.94
C LEU A 56 -6.93 -5.16 -35.52
N ALA A 57 -6.19 -5.92 -34.70
CA ALA A 57 -6.68 -7.18 -34.14
C ALA A 57 -7.87 -6.96 -33.20
N MET A 58 -7.84 -5.90 -32.39
CA MET A 58 -8.94 -5.50 -31.51
C MET A 58 -10.17 -5.05 -32.32
N TYR A 59 -9.97 -4.29 -33.40
CA TYR A 59 -11.05 -3.89 -34.31
C TYR A 59 -11.67 -5.11 -35.01
N ALA A 60 -10.85 -6.02 -35.52
CA ALA A 60 -11.33 -7.26 -36.14
C ALA A 60 -12.09 -8.13 -35.13
N ALA A 61 -11.56 -8.29 -33.91
CA ALA A 61 -12.22 -9.02 -32.84
C ALA A 61 -13.56 -8.38 -32.45
N SER A 62 -13.68 -7.05 -32.43
CA SER A 62 -14.92 -6.33 -32.07
C SER A 62 -16.14 -6.66 -32.94
N THR A 63 -15.92 -7.24 -34.13
CA THR A 63 -16.97 -7.65 -35.07
C THR A 63 -17.56 -9.04 -34.79
N THR A 64 -16.99 -9.81 -33.83
CA THR A 64 -17.48 -11.15 -33.49
C THR A 64 -18.30 -11.14 -32.17
N PRO A 65 -19.46 -11.84 -32.11
CA PRO A 65 -20.33 -11.82 -30.92
C PRO A 65 -19.66 -12.35 -29.64
N THR A 66 -18.77 -13.34 -29.76
CA THR A 66 -18.00 -13.91 -28.65
C THR A 66 -16.98 -12.92 -28.08
N ALA A 67 -16.28 -12.18 -28.95
CA ALA A 67 -15.35 -11.16 -28.50
C ALA A 67 -16.07 -9.97 -27.88
N GLN A 68 -17.27 -9.59 -28.32
CA GLN A 68 -18.07 -8.55 -27.66
C GLN A 68 -18.41 -8.92 -26.22
N ASN A 69 -18.76 -10.18 -25.93
CA ASN A 69 -19.01 -10.62 -24.55
C ASN A 69 -17.74 -10.56 -23.67
N HIS A 70 -16.58 -10.96 -24.21
CA HIS A 70 -15.31 -10.85 -23.50
C HIS A 70 -14.81 -9.41 -23.38
N ILE A 71 -15.05 -8.55 -24.37
CA ILE A 71 -14.72 -7.12 -24.34
C ILE A 71 -15.63 -6.42 -23.34
N ASN A 72 -16.92 -6.74 -23.29
CA ASN A 72 -17.85 -6.17 -22.33
C ASN A 72 -17.54 -6.62 -20.89
N SER A 73 -17.11 -7.86 -20.68
CA SER A 73 -16.68 -8.33 -19.35
C SER A 73 -15.35 -7.71 -18.93
N LEU A 74 -14.38 -7.59 -19.84
CA LEU A 74 -13.15 -6.83 -19.62
C LEU A 74 -13.45 -5.36 -19.34
N GLN A 75 -14.32 -4.72 -20.12
CA GLN A 75 -14.75 -3.35 -19.92
C GLN A 75 -15.46 -3.19 -18.58
N HIS A 76 -16.30 -4.13 -18.16
CA HIS A 76 -16.97 -4.06 -16.86
C HIS A 76 -15.99 -4.25 -15.70
N TYR A 77 -15.05 -5.18 -15.82
CA TYR A 77 -13.97 -5.41 -14.85
C TYR A 77 -13.03 -4.20 -14.77
N LEU A 78 -12.64 -3.67 -15.93
CA LEU A 78 -11.84 -2.47 -16.08
C LEU A 78 -12.60 -1.24 -15.57
N LEU A 79 -13.88 -1.08 -15.85
CA LEU A 79 -14.69 0.03 -15.32
C LEU A 79 -14.89 -0.08 -13.81
N LEU A 80 -15.09 -1.27 -13.24
CA LEU A 80 -15.14 -1.42 -11.78
C LEU A 80 -13.79 -1.11 -11.11
N GLN A 81 -12.67 -1.36 -11.80
CA GLN A 81 -11.32 -1.11 -11.29
C GLN A 81 -10.76 0.28 -11.63
N LEU A 82 -11.26 0.91 -12.69
CA LEU A 82 -10.80 2.18 -13.27
C LEU A 82 -11.88 3.27 -13.24
N ALA A 83 -13.08 3.04 -12.69
CA ALA A 83 -14.09 4.10 -12.50
C ALA A 83 -13.56 5.27 -11.65
N ASP A 84 -12.54 5.04 -10.83
CA ASP A 84 -11.83 6.07 -10.06
C ASP A 84 -10.60 6.68 -10.80
N ILE A 85 -10.27 6.15 -11.97
CA ILE A 85 -9.05 6.46 -12.74
C ILE A 85 -9.46 7.13 -14.06
N ASP A 86 -9.52 8.45 -14.03
CA ASP A 86 -9.54 9.26 -15.25
C ASP A 86 -8.15 9.24 -15.89
N LEU A 87 -7.90 8.21 -16.70
CA LEU A 87 -6.62 7.92 -17.37
C LEU A 87 -6.20 9.05 -18.32
N ALA A 88 -7.14 9.87 -18.79
CA ALA A 88 -6.84 11.01 -19.64
C ALA A 88 -6.09 12.14 -18.90
N SER A 89 -6.20 12.18 -17.56
CA SER A 89 -5.52 13.18 -16.72
C SER A 89 -4.07 12.82 -16.33
N MET A 90 -3.62 11.58 -16.58
CA MET A 90 -2.29 11.08 -16.16
C MET A 90 -1.22 11.17 -17.25
N LEU A 91 -1.56 11.70 -18.43
CA LEU A 91 -0.68 11.76 -19.60
C LEU A 91 -0.31 13.22 -19.92
N PRO A 92 0.27 13.98 -18.97
CA PRO A 92 1.71 14.21 -19.08
C PRO A 92 2.43 14.60 -17.76
N ALA A 93 3.30 13.75 -17.20
CA ALA A 93 4.38 14.21 -16.32
C ALA A 93 5.49 13.15 -16.10
N THR A 94 6.68 13.41 -16.67
CA THR A 94 8.06 13.12 -16.20
C THR A 94 8.50 11.68 -15.82
N GLU A 95 9.78 11.39 -16.10
CA GLU A 95 10.52 10.12 -15.88
C GLU A 95 10.39 9.52 -14.46
N MET A 96 10.12 10.34 -13.43
CA MET A 96 9.89 9.87 -12.06
C MET A 96 8.59 9.05 -11.92
N VAL A 97 7.57 9.37 -12.73
CA VAL A 97 6.33 8.59 -12.80
C VAL A 97 6.60 7.26 -13.48
N ASP A 98 7.46 7.22 -14.50
CA ASP A 98 7.81 5.97 -15.18
C ASP A 98 8.63 5.03 -14.28
N GLU A 99 9.54 5.56 -13.45
CA GLU A 99 10.31 4.76 -12.49
C GLU A 99 9.43 4.28 -11.31
N PHE A 100 8.59 5.16 -10.77
CA PHE A 100 7.63 4.81 -9.73
C PHE A 100 6.62 3.79 -10.25
N LEU A 101 5.98 4.05 -11.40
CA LEU A 101 5.06 3.12 -12.04
C LEU A 101 5.77 1.85 -12.50
N GLY A 102 7.05 1.88 -12.88
CA GLY A 102 7.83 0.68 -13.23
C GLY A 102 8.04 -0.24 -12.02
N ASN A 103 8.43 0.33 -10.88
CA ASN A 103 8.56 -0.41 -9.62
C ASN A 103 7.20 -0.85 -9.07
N PHE A 104 6.17 -0.03 -9.27
CA PHE A 104 4.81 -0.28 -8.82
C PHE A 104 4.06 -1.26 -9.71
N THR A 105 4.31 -1.27 -11.02
CA THR A 105 3.78 -2.27 -11.96
C THR A 105 4.38 -3.63 -11.67
N ASN A 106 5.65 -3.74 -11.29
CA ASN A 106 6.22 -5.00 -10.79
C ASN A 106 5.52 -5.50 -9.50
N LEU A 107 4.98 -4.58 -8.69
CA LEU A 107 4.25 -4.84 -7.45
C LEU A 107 2.76 -5.18 -7.66
N ILE A 108 2.15 -4.70 -8.76
CA ILE A 108 0.74 -4.94 -9.13
C ILE A 108 0.60 -5.98 -10.24
N THR A 109 1.66 -6.29 -11.00
CA THR A 109 1.60 -7.34 -12.02
C THR A 109 1.04 -8.56 -11.33
N PRO A 110 -0.17 -9.03 -11.72
CA PRO A 110 -0.71 -10.24 -11.16
C PRO A 110 0.35 -11.28 -11.40
N THR A 111 0.91 -11.85 -10.34
CA THR A 111 1.64 -13.10 -10.48
C THR A 111 0.68 -14.01 -11.24
N PRO A 112 1.04 -14.53 -12.43
CA PRO A 112 0.15 -15.40 -13.17
C PRO A 112 -0.35 -16.48 -12.21
N ALA A 113 -1.61 -16.88 -12.35
CA ALA A 113 -2.39 -17.76 -11.48
C ALA A 113 -1.83 -19.20 -11.34
N THR A 114 -0.53 -19.31 -11.13
CA THR A 114 0.32 -20.48 -10.94
C THR A 114 0.90 -20.56 -9.54
N GLU A 115 0.76 -19.53 -8.69
CA GLU A 115 0.79 -19.80 -7.24
C GLU A 115 -0.49 -20.56 -6.92
N MET A 116 -0.37 -21.87 -6.64
CA MET A 116 -1.44 -22.63 -6.00
C MET A 116 -2.04 -21.74 -4.91
N SER A 117 -3.35 -21.47 -4.99
CA SER A 117 -4.05 -20.67 -3.98
C SER A 117 -3.66 -21.21 -2.61
N PHE A 118 -2.89 -20.45 -1.84
CA PHE A 118 -2.35 -20.88 -0.55
C PHE A 118 -3.51 -21.04 0.44
N MET A 119 -4.11 -22.24 0.42
CA MET A 119 -5.34 -22.59 1.11
C MET A 119 -5.19 -23.91 1.87
N PRO A 120 -4.20 -24.03 2.79
CA PRO A 120 -4.05 -25.23 3.61
C PRO A 120 -5.33 -25.56 4.40
N ALA A 121 -6.16 -24.57 4.73
CA ALA A 121 -7.44 -24.83 5.38
C ALA A 121 -8.37 -25.70 4.52
N LEU A 122 -8.39 -25.56 3.19
CA LEU A 122 -9.21 -26.44 2.33
C LEU A 122 -8.71 -27.89 2.36
N GLU A 123 -7.40 -28.07 2.38
CA GLU A 123 -6.75 -29.39 2.39
C GLU A 123 -6.93 -30.11 3.73
N TYR A 124 -6.78 -29.39 4.85
CA TYR A 124 -6.71 -30.01 6.17
C TYR A 124 -7.99 -29.92 7.01
N LYS A 125 -9.00 -29.14 6.58
CA LYS A 125 -10.22 -28.94 7.38
C LYS A 125 -10.94 -30.26 7.68
N GLU A 126 -11.13 -31.12 6.69
CA GLU A 126 -11.84 -32.38 6.86
C GLU A 126 -10.97 -33.43 7.57
N SER A 127 -9.72 -33.58 7.14
CA SER A 127 -8.80 -34.59 7.66
C SER A 127 -8.43 -34.36 9.13
N LEU A 128 -8.31 -33.11 9.57
CA LEU A 128 -8.03 -32.73 10.96
C LEU A 128 -9.29 -32.34 11.74
N GLY A 129 -10.47 -32.34 11.11
CA GLY A 129 -11.73 -31.94 11.75
C GLY A 129 -11.72 -30.50 12.28
N LEU A 130 -11.07 -29.57 11.58
CA LEU A 130 -10.88 -28.18 12.01
C LEU A 130 -12.22 -27.46 12.12
N LYS A 131 -12.45 -26.82 13.27
CA LYS A 131 -13.63 -25.99 13.55
C LYS A 131 -13.22 -24.75 14.33
N PRO A 132 -13.99 -23.65 14.23
CA PRO A 132 -13.76 -22.47 15.05
C PRO A 132 -13.83 -22.85 16.54
N HIS A 133 -12.80 -22.47 17.30
CA HIS A 133 -12.70 -22.83 18.72
C HIS A 133 -12.59 -21.63 19.62
N PHE A 134 -11.60 -20.76 19.39
CA PHE A 134 -11.36 -19.54 20.16
C PHE A 134 -11.60 -18.32 19.26
N PRO A 135 -12.29 -17.26 19.73
CA PRO A 135 -12.40 -16.03 18.96
C PRO A 135 -11.01 -15.46 18.64
N VAL A 136 -10.79 -15.02 17.41
CA VAL A 136 -9.51 -14.53 16.94
C VAL A 136 -9.53 -13.01 16.88
N VAL A 137 -8.53 -12.36 17.47
CA VAL A 137 -8.30 -10.94 17.26
C VAL A 137 -6.93 -10.72 16.65
N MET A 138 -6.93 -10.15 15.46
CA MET A 138 -5.75 -9.82 14.68
C MET A 138 -5.40 -8.34 14.87
N ILE A 139 -4.16 -8.06 15.27
CA ILE A 139 -3.62 -6.72 15.44
C ILE A 139 -2.57 -6.50 14.35
N PRO A 140 -2.83 -5.61 13.38
CA PRO A 140 -1.88 -5.35 12.30
C PRO A 140 -0.55 -4.75 12.80
N GLY A 141 0.49 -4.90 11.99
CA GLY A 141 1.75 -4.16 12.15
C GLY A 141 1.68 -2.75 11.58
N ILE A 142 2.80 -2.02 11.69
CA ILE A 142 2.96 -0.71 11.05
C ILE A 142 2.67 -0.81 9.55
N VAL A 143 2.07 0.24 8.96
CA VAL A 143 1.67 0.35 7.55
C VAL A 143 0.69 -0.70 7.01
N SER A 144 0.26 -1.68 7.79
CA SER A 144 -0.52 -2.84 7.29
C SER A 144 -2.05 -2.70 7.40
N SER A 145 -2.54 -1.52 7.81
CA SER A 145 -3.96 -1.19 7.79
C SER A 145 -4.21 0.11 7.04
N GLY A 146 -5.34 0.17 6.33
CA GLY A 146 -5.75 1.36 5.59
C GLY A 146 -5.99 2.57 6.49
N LEU A 147 -5.69 3.76 5.95
CA LEU A 147 -6.00 5.05 6.56
C LEU A 147 -6.90 5.86 5.62
N GLU A 148 -7.87 6.55 6.20
CA GLU A 148 -8.89 7.31 5.49
C GLU A 148 -8.98 8.74 6.02
N SER A 149 -9.20 9.71 5.14
CA SER A 149 -9.43 11.09 5.55
C SER A 149 -10.89 11.33 5.96
N TRP A 150 -11.03 12.06 7.05
CA TRP A 150 -12.28 12.51 7.68
C TRP A 150 -12.33 14.04 7.85
N GLY A 151 -11.36 14.75 7.26
CA GLY A 151 -11.26 16.21 7.36
C GLY A 151 -12.29 16.88 6.46
N THR A 152 -12.98 17.90 7.00
CA THR A 152 -13.99 18.68 6.28
C THR A 152 -13.55 20.11 5.96
N SER A 153 -12.32 20.48 6.35
CA SER A 153 -11.73 21.78 6.00
C SER A 153 -11.54 21.90 4.49
N GLU A 154 -11.44 23.12 3.98
CA GLU A 154 -11.20 23.35 2.54
C GLU A 154 -9.94 22.63 2.03
N LYS A 155 -8.91 22.49 2.88
CA LYS A 155 -7.69 21.74 2.55
C LYS A 155 -7.91 20.22 2.43
N SER A 156 -8.80 19.67 3.26
CA SER A 156 -9.06 18.21 3.32
C SER A 156 -10.23 17.74 2.46
N LYS A 157 -11.11 18.65 2.05
CA LYS A 157 -12.41 18.35 1.41
C LYS A 157 -12.27 17.46 0.18
N LYS A 158 -11.22 17.63 -0.63
CA LYS A 158 -10.94 16.80 -1.82
C LYS A 158 -10.70 15.32 -1.52
N TYR A 159 -10.25 15.02 -0.29
CA TYR A 159 -9.97 13.67 0.20
C TYR A 159 -10.99 13.17 1.22
N PHE A 160 -12.06 13.93 1.49
CA PHE A 160 -13.07 13.50 2.45
C PHE A 160 -13.59 12.10 2.12
N ARG A 161 -13.53 11.18 3.09
CA ARG A 161 -13.92 9.77 2.97
C ARG A 161 -13.17 8.98 1.90
N LYS A 162 -11.96 9.42 1.54
CA LYS A 162 -11.06 8.70 0.64
C LYS A 162 -9.92 8.04 1.41
N ARG A 163 -9.53 6.84 0.98
CA ARG A 163 -8.38 6.11 1.55
C ARG A 163 -7.08 6.76 1.09
N LEU A 164 -6.36 7.34 2.03
CA LEU A 164 -5.05 7.97 1.81
C LEU A 164 -3.89 6.98 1.95
N TRP A 165 -4.15 5.78 2.46
CA TRP A 165 -3.16 4.71 2.58
C TRP A 165 -3.78 3.37 2.19
N GLY A 166 -3.06 2.58 1.39
CA GLY A 166 -3.49 1.24 0.98
C GLY A 166 -4.62 1.20 -0.05
N THR A 167 -4.59 2.09 -1.06
CA THR A 167 -5.43 1.99 -2.27
C THR A 167 -4.77 2.69 -3.45
N MET A 168 -5.32 2.53 -4.67
CA MET A 168 -4.93 3.35 -5.82
C MET A 168 -5.18 4.86 -5.62
N THR A 169 -6.07 5.24 -4.71
CA THR A 169 -6.25 6.65 -4.34
C THR A 169 -5.00 7.22 -3.69
N MET A 170 -4.32 6.45 -2.84
CA MET A 170 -3.00 6.83 -2.29
C MET A 170 -2.00 7.07 -3.42
N VAL A 171 -1.88 6.12 -4.33
CA VAL A 171 -0.92 6.18 -5.46
C VAL A 171 -1.13 7.44 -6.29
N ARG A 172 -2.37 7.69 -6.70
CA ARG A 172 -2.75 8.89 -7.44
C ARG A 172 -2.40 10.17 -6.66
N SER A 173 -2.70 10.19 -5.36
CA SER A 173 -2.44 11.35 -4.51
C SER A 173 -0.95 11.62 -4.35
N VAL A 174 -0.13 10.58 -4.16
CA VAL A 174 1.33 10.70 -4.07
C VAL A 174 1.94 11.21 -5.38
N LEU A 175 1.41 10.78 -6.53
CA LEU A 175 1.94 11.16 -7.84
C LEU A 175 1.50 12.55 -8.30
N LEU A 176 0.21 12.87 -8.14
CA LEU A 176 -0.38 14.10 -8.70
C LEU A 176 -0.41 15.25 -7.69
N ASP A 177 -0.34 14.96 -6.39
CA ASP A 177 -0.57 15.94 -5.32
C ASP A 177 0.21 15.57 -4.05
N LYS A 178 1.52 15.34 -4.25
CA LYS A 178 2.43 14.87 -3.19
C LYS A 178 2.38 15.75 -1.95
N GLU A 179 2.39 17.07 -2.12
CA GLU A 179 2.40 18.04 -1.01
C GLU A 179 1.15 17.87 -0.15
N SER A 180 -0.04 17.88 -0.77
CA SER A 180 -1.27 17.75 -0.01
C SER A 180 -1.42 16.38 0.64
N TRP A 181 -1.05 15.29 -0.05
CA TRP A 181 -1.04 13.96 0.56
C TRP A 181 -0.10 13.91 1.78
N THR A 182 1.08 14.53 1.66
CA THR A 182 2.07 14.60 2.74
C THR A 182 1.49 15.34 3.95
N GLU A 183 0.88 16.51 3.76
CA GLU A 183 0.23 17.27 4.84
C GLU A 183 -0.86 16.47 5.57
N HIS A 184 -1.60 15.62 4.86
CA HIS A 184 -2.64 14.78 5.47
C HIS A 184 -2.05 13.63 6.31
N ILE A 185 -0.95 13.05 5.85
CA ILE A 185 -0.33 11.89 6.50
C ILE A 185 0.60 12.31 7.65
N MET A 186 1.19 13.51 7.58
CA MET A 186 2.02 14.05 8.64
C MET A 186 1.25 14.20 9.97
N LEU A 187 1.97 14.01 11.06
CA LEU A 187 1.51 14.36 12.40
C LEU A 187 2.07 15.73 12.79
N ASP A 188 1.35 16.40 13.68
CA ASP A 188 1.81 17.62 14.33
C ASP A 188 3.04 17.28 15.20
N PRO A 189 4.17 17.99 15.04
CA PRO A 189 5.43 17.63 15.67
C PRO A 189 5.43 17.83 17.19
N ASP A 190 4.59 18.73 17.71
CA ASP A 190 4.55 19.07 19.14
C ASP A 190 3.61 18.14 19.90
N THR A 191 2.43 17.87 19.32
CA THR A 191 1.38 17.06 19.96
C THR A 191 1.45 15.58 19.58
N GLY A 192 2.04 15.26 18.43
CA GLY A 192 2.02 13.91 17.85
C GLY A 192 0.62 13.45 17.45
N LEU A 193 -0.29 14.39 17.15
CA LEU A 193 -1.68 14.15 16.72
C LEU A 193 -1.90 14.66 15.29
N ASP A 194 -3.14 14.56 14.77
CA ASP A 194 -3.45 15.13 13.45
C ASP A 194 -3.30 16.67 13.49
N PRO A 195 -2.64 17.29 12.49
CA PRO A 195 -2.52 18.74 12.42
C PRO A 195 -3.87 19.45 12.27
N PRO A 196 -3.98 20.72 12.70
CA PRO A 196 -5.22 21.49 12.57
C PRO A 196 -5.74 21.52 11.12
N GLY A 197 -7.01 21.16 10.95
CA GLY A 197 -7.66 21.12 9.65
C GLY A 197 -7.50 19.80 8.89
N TYR A 198 -6.72 18.85 9.39
CA TYR A 198 -6.64 17.48 8.86
C TYR A 198 -7.22 16.51 9.88
N LYS A 199 -7.78 15.41 9.40
CA LYS A 199 -8.33 14.36 10.26
C LYS A 199 -8.21 13.04 9.54
N VAL A 200 -7.41 12.11 10.06
CA VAL A 200 -7.19 10.81 9.44
C VAL A 200 -7.50 9.71 10.44
N ARG A 201 -8.23 8.68 10.00
CA ARG A 201 -8.65 7.56 10.85
C ARG A 201 -8.27 6.24 10.22
N ALA A 202 -8.04 5.26 11.08
CA ALA A 202 -7.88 3.88 10.63
C ALA A 202 -9.20 3.38 10.04
N VAL A 203 -9.10 2.68 8.92
CA VAL A 203 -10.22 1.89 8.38
C VAL A 203 -10.49 0.75 9.35
N HIS A 204 -11.75 0.44 9.64
CA HIS A 204 -12.13 -0.61 10.58
C HIS A 204 -12.59 -1.90 9.88
N GLY A 205 -12.45 -3.03 10.59
CA GLY A 205 -12.97 -4.33 10.14
C GLY A 205 -12.05 -5.07 9.17
N VAL A 206 -12.56 -6.18 8.63
CA VAL A 206 -11.83 -7.06 7.70
C VAL A 206 -11.48 -6.35 6.39
N GLU A 207 -12.28 -5.36 5.98
CA GLU A 207 -12.01 -4.48 4.83
C GLU A 207 -10.76 -3.59 5.01
N ALA A 208 -10.22 -3.50 6.22
CA ALA A 208 -8.95 -2.85 6.50
C ALA A 208 -7.74 -3.77 6.21
N ALA A 209 -7.97 -5.07 5.98
CA ALA A 209 -6.99 -6.14 6.03
C ALA A 209 -6.82 -6.95 4.73
N ASP A 210 -7.87 -7.01 3.88
CA ASP A 210 -7.89 -7.90 2.71
C ASP A 210 -6.77 -7.60 1.70
N TYR A 211 -6.90 -6.54 0.92
CA TYR A 211 -5.90 -6.15 -0.07
C TYR A 211 -5.38 -4.75 0.25
N PHE A 212 -4.08 -4.66 0.52
CA PHE A 212 -3.43 -3.39 0.78
C PHE A 212 -3.34 -2.56 -0.51
N ILE A 213 -3.06 -3.20 -1.63
CA ILE A 213 -3.22 -2.64 -2.99
C ILE A 213 -3.68 -3.82 -3.87
N THR A 214 -4.38 -3.57 -4.97
CA THR A 214 -4.74 -4.63 -5.93
C THR A 214 -3.51 -5.49 -6.26
N GLY A 215 -3.61 -6.81 -6.08
CA GLY A 215 -2.50 -7.75 -6.30
C GLY A 215 -1.55 -7.94 -5.11
N TYR A 216 -1.60 -7.09 -4.08
CA TYR A 216 -0.74 -7.18 -2.90
C TYR A 216 -1.55 -7.35 -1.61
N TRP A 217 -1.41 -8.51 -0.99
CA TRP A 217 -2.12 -8.90 0.23
C TRP A 217 -1.17 -8.92 1.44
N VAL A 218 -1.68 -8.53 2.60
CA VAL A 218 -0.96 -8.67 3.87
C VAL A 218 -1.64 -9.70 4.77
N TRP A 219 -2.97 -9.62 4.91
CA TRP A 219 -3.74 -10.48 5.80
C TRP A 219 -4.78 -11.35 5.08
N ALA A 220 -5.11 -11.08 3.81
CA ALA A 220 -6.14 -11.80 3.06
C ALA A 220 -6.01 -13.32 3.16
N LYS A 221 -4.81 -13.89 2.97
CA LYS A 221 -4.63 -15.35 3.03
C LYS A 221 -4.89 -15.94 4.41
N VAL A 222 -4.54 -15.23 5.48
CA VAL A 222 -4.85 -15.69 6.85
C VAL A 222 -6.37 -15.66 7.08
N ILE A 223 -7.03 -14.58 6.64
CA ILE A 223 -8.47 -14.40 6.77
C ILE A 223 -9.23 -15.45 5.94
N GLU A 224 -8.85 -15.66 4.68
CA GLU A 224 -9.43 -16.67 3.77
C GLU A 224 -9.32 -18.09 4.35
N ASN A 225 -8.18 -18.44 4.93
CA ASN A 225 -7.99 -19.75 5.58
C ASN A 225 -8.82 -19.89 6.85
N LEU A 226 -8.90 -18.86 7.70
CA LEU A 226 -9.76 -18.89 8.89
C LEU A 226 -11.24 -18.96 8.50
N ALA A 227 -11.66 -18.19 7.50
CA ALA A 227 -13.01 -18.22 6.96
C ALA A 227 -13.37 -19.62 6.42
N THR A 228 -12.42 -20.27 5.75
CA THR A 228 -12.59 -21.66 5.28
C THR A 228 -12.85 -22.63 6.42
N ILE A 229 -12.20 -22.47 7.58
CA ILE A 229 -12.44 -23.29 8.77
C ILE A 229 -13.85 -23.03 9.34
N GLY A 230 -14.42 -21.85 9.10
CA GLY A 230 -15.76 -21.44 9.53
C GLY A 230 -15.77 -20.22 10.44
N TYR A 231 -14.64 -19.53 10.58
CA TYR A 231 -14.59 -18.24 11.27
C TYR A 231 -15.29 -17.17 10.42
N ASP A 232 -15.84 -16.16 11.08
CA ASP A 232 -16.62 -15.08 10.46
C ASP A 232 -16.36 -13.74 11.18
N THR A 233 -17.09 -12.70 10.81
CA THR A 233 -16.96 -11.37 11.44
C THR A 233 -17.42 -11.31 12.90
N ASN A 234 -18.14 -12.33 13.40
CA ASN A 234 -18.55 -12.41 14.81
C ASN A 234 -17.46 -13.05 15.67
N SER A 235 -16.71 -14.00 15.10
CA SER A 235 -15.66 -14.75 15.78
C SER A 235 -14.25 -14.24 15.45
N MET A 236 -14.09 -13.38 14.44
CA MET A 236 -12.85 -12.69 14.10
C MET A 236 -12.99 -11.18 14.19
N HIS A 237 -12.00 -10.55 14.81
CA HIS A 237 -11.89 -9.11 14.86
C HIS A 237 -10.53 -8.65 14.32
N PHE A 238 -10.55 -7.82 13.29
CA PHE A 238 -9.36 -7.13 12.81
C PHE A 238 -9.24 -5.76 13.49
N ALA A 239 -8.37 -5.68 14.49
CA ALA A 239 -8.18 -4.55 15.38
C ALA A 239 -7.25 -3.50 14.76
N SER A 240 -7.62 -2.96 13.60
CA SER A 240 -6.87 -1.90 12.91
C SER A 240 -6.75 -0.62 13.75
N TYR A 241 -5.62 0.06 13.61
CA TYR A 241 -5.30 1.30 14.31
C TYR A 241 -4.48 2.22 13.43
N ASP A 242 -4.34 3.48 13.87
CA ASP A 242 -3.51 4.46 13.21
C ASP A 242 -2.04 4.25 13.60
N TRP A 243 -1.33 3.49 12.80
CA TRP A 243 0.05 3.10 13.04
C TRP A 243 1.05 4.25 13.00
N ARG A 244 0.62 5.48 12.66
CA ARG A 244 1.45 6.69 12.74
C ARG A 244 1.61 7.16 14.19
N LEU A 245 0.60 6.93 15.02
CA LEU A 245 0.53 7.47 16.37
C LEU A 245 1.38 6.66 17.36
N SER A 246 1.86 7.36 18.39
CA SER A 246 2.35 6.70 19.60
C SER A 246 1.21 5.92 20.26
N PHE A 247 1.54 4.86 20.99
CA PHE A 247 0.53 4.04 21.65
C PHE A 247 -0.33 4.86 22.63
N MET A 248 0.25 5.77 23.41
CA MET A 248 -0.54 6.66 24.28
C MET A 248 -1.52 7.53 23.48
N ASN A 249 -1.08 8.10 22.35
CA ASN A 249 -1.93 8.96 21.53
C ASN A 249 -3.08 8.21 20.86
N LEU A 250 -2.97 6.90 20.62
CA LEU A 250 -4.09 6.06 20.18
C LEU A 250 -5.24 6.08 21.19
N GLU A 251 -4.94 6.03 22.48
CA GLU A 251 -5.97 6.12 23.52
C GLU A 251 -6.51 7.55 23.66
N VAL A 252 -5.64 8.55 23.71
CA VAL A 252 -6.04 9.96 23.86
C VAL A 252 -6.95 10.40 22.72
N ARG A 253 -6.60 10.07 21.47
CA ARG A 253 -7.34 10.52 20.29
C ARG A 253 -8.58 9.69 20.01
N ASP A 254 -8.45 8.37 20.08
CA ASP A 254 -9.45 7.45 19.55
C ASP A 254 -10.11 6.56 20.60
N GLY A 255 -9.65 6.58 21.86
CA GLY A 255 -10.06 5.62 22.89
C GLY A 255 -9.79 4.18 22.47
N TYR A 256 -8.72 3.97 21.70
CA TYR A 256 -8.49 2.72 20.98
C TYR A 256 -8.33 1.51 21.91
N PHE A 257 -7.56 1.64 23.00
CA PHE A 257 -7.36 0.52 23.92
C PHE A 257 -8.59 0.27 24.78
N SER A 258 -9.32 1.32 25.16
CA SER A 258 -10.63 1.16 25.79
C SER A 258 -11.60 0.36 24.92
N LYS A 259 -11.69 0.71 23.62
CA LYS A 259 -12.49 -0.05 22.64
C LYS A 259 -12.01 -1.49 22.51
N LEU A 260 -10.70 -1.69 22.33
CA LEU A 260 -10.12 -3.04 22.18
C LEU A 260 -10.38 -3.92 23.40
N LYS A 261 -10.23 -3.37 24.62
CA LYS A 261 -10.56 -4.06 25.88
C LYS A 261 -12.02 -4.49 25.88
N ASN A 262 -12.94 -3.58 25.60
CA ASN A 262 -14.38 -3.86 25.58
C ASN A 262 -14.75 -4.91 24.52
N THR A 263 -14.12 -4.87 23.34
CA THR A 263 -14.32 -5.87 22.28
C THR A 263 -13.90 -7.28 22.74
N ILE A 264 -12.79 -7.40 23.47
CA ILE A 264 -12.31 -8.68 24.00
C ILE A 264 -13.25 -9.22 25.09
N GLU A 265 -13.66 -8.36 26.02
CA GLU A 265 -14.59 -8.72 27.09
C GLU A 265 -15.95 -9.17 26.52
N LEU A 266 -16.46 -8.44 25.52
CA LEU A 266 -17.67 -8.81 24.80
C LEU A 266 -17.52 -10.13 24.07
N SER A 267 -16.40 -10.35 23.37
CA SER A 267 -16.12 -11.58 22.65
C SER A 267 -16.12 -12.79 23.59
N LYS A 268 -15.51 -12.66 24.77
CA LYS A 268 -15.55 -13.68 25.82
C LYS A 268 -16.97 -13.94 26.31
N LYS A 269 -17.77 -12.89 26.53
CA LYS A 269 -19.17 -13.02 26.97
C LYS A 269 -20.03 -13.75 25.92
N GLN A 270 -19.79 -13.50 24.64
CA GLN A 270 -20.55 -14.11 23.54
C GLN A 270 -20.19 -15.59 23.32
N HIS A 271 -18.90 -15.94 23.39
CA HIS A 271 -18.43 -17.27 23.04
C HIS A 271 -18.15 -18.17 24.25
N GLY A 272 -18.18 -17.62 25.47
CA GLY A 272 -17.81 -18.31 26.70
C GLY A 272 -16.33 -18.69 26.79
N LYS A 273 -15.49 -18.15 25.89
CA LYS A 273 -14.08 -18.52 25.74
C LYS A 273 -13.19 -17.31 25.64
N LYS A 274 -11.94 -17.46 26.09
CA LYS A 274 -10.88 -16.45 25.94
C LYS A 274 -10.57 -16.22 24.47
N SER A 275 -10.06 -15.03 24.14
CA SER A 275 -9.66 -14.71 22.78
C SER A 275 -8.23 -15.16 22.49
N PHE A 276 -8.04 -15.76 21.32
CA PHE A 276 -6.74 -15.95 20.69
C PHE A 276 -6.29 -14.64 20.05
N LYS A 277 -5.02 -14.27 20.26
CA LYS A 277 -4.48 -12.98 19.79
C LYS A 277 -3.30 -13.20 18.86
N GLN A 278 -3.36 -12.58 17.70
CA GLN A 278 -2.21 -12.44 16.82
C GLN A 278 -1.84 -10.96 16.76
N GLY A 279 -0.59 -10.61 17.04
CA GLY A 279 -0.20 -9.20 17.07
C GLY A 279 1.28 -8.95 17.24
N GLY A 280 1.66 -7.68 17.11
CA GLY A 280 3.03 -7.23 17.32
C GLY A 280 3.23 -6.39 18.56
N ASN A 281 4.18 -5.44 18.52
CA ASN A 281 4.65 -4.64 19.64
C ASN A 281 3.55 -3.89 20.42
N MET A 282 2.42 -3.58 19.77
CA MET A 282 1.26 -2.94 20.39
C MET A 282 0.60 -3.83 21.47
N PHE A 283 0.63 -5.16 21.31
CA PHE A 283 -0.09 -6.05 22.20
C PHE A 283 0.52 -6.16 23.61
N PRO A 284 1.85 -6.34 23.78
CA PRO A 284 2.48 -6.25 25.10
C PRO A 284 2.21 -4.91 25.80
N TYR A 285 2.22 -3.81 25.04
CA TYR A 285 1.85 -2.49 25.57
C TYR A 285 0.39 -2.47 26.07
N PHE A 286 -0.54 -2.98 25.26
CA PHE A 286 -1.95 -3.06 25.62
C PHE A 286 -2.18 -3.86 26.91
N LEU A 287 -1.49 -5.00 27.10
CA LEU A 287 -1.60 -5.78 28.33
C LEU A 287 -1.23 -4.94 29.56
N LYS A 288 -0.13 -4.19 29.50
CA LYS A 288 0.28 -3.29 30.59
C LYS A 288 -0.64 -2.09 30.76
N TRP A 289 -1.16 -1.56 29.66
CA TRP A 289 -2.16 -0.51 29.70
C TRP A 289 -3.46 -0.98 30.40
N VAL A 290 -3.90 -2.22 30.16
CA VAL A 290 -5.10 -2.78 30.81
C VAL A 290 -4.87 -3.04 32.30
N GLU A 291 -3.73 -3.61 32.67
CA GLU A 291 -3.39 -3.89 34.08
C GLU A 291 -3.24 -2.61 34.92
N SER A 292 -2.89 -1.48 34.28
CA SER A 292 -2.63 -0.22 34.96
C SER A 292 -3.88 0.37 35.64
N GLN A 293 -3.74 0.72 36.92
CA GLN A 293 -4.75 1.41 37.72
C GLN A 293 -5.07 2.82 37.19
N LYS A 294 -4.13 3.46 36.48
CA LYS A 294 -4.33 4.80 35.90
C LYS A 294 -5.01 4.77 34.53
N HIS A 295 -5.09 3.59 33.92
CA HIS A 295 -5.57 3.42 32.56
C HIS A 295 -6.70 2.40 32.51
N GLY A 296 -6.48 1.24 31.90
CA GLY A 296 -7.55 0.30 31.60
C GLY A 296 -8.20 -0.34 32.81
N GLN A 297 -7.60 -0.29 34.01
CA GLN A 297 -8.22 -0.74 35.27
C GLN A 297 -8.82 -2.16 35.20
N GLY A 298 -8.22 -3.05 34.42
CA GLY A 298 -8.66 -4.44 34.28
C GLY A 298 -8.28 -5.31 35.48
N GLY A 299 -7.29 -4.89 36.26
CA GLY A 299 -6.69 -5.69 37.32
C GLY A 299 -5.65 -6.67 36.80
N ASN A 300 -4.91 -7.30 37.73
CA ASN A 300 -3.80 -8.21 37.41
C ASN A 300 -4.25 -9.55 36.79
N LYS A 301 -5.51 -9.94 36.98
CA LYS A 301 -6.08 -11.18 36.42
C LYS A 301 -6.70 -11.00 35.06
N TRP A 302 -6.79 -9.76 34.55
CA TRP A 302 -7.52 -9.49 33.31
C TRP A 302 -6.99 -10.30 32.13
N ALA A 303 -5.65 -10.36 31.99
CA ALA A 303 -5.01 -11.11 30.92
C ALA A 303 -5.32 -12.62 31.04
N ASP A 304 -5.13 -13.19 32.23
CA ASP A 304 -5.43 -14.59 32.52
C ASP A 304 -6.91 -14.93 32.25
N ASP A 305 -7.81 -13.98 32.52
CA ASP A 305 -9.24 -14.18 32.34
C ASP A 305 -9.68 -14.07 30.87
N HIS A 306 -9.00 -13.27 30.04
CA HIS A 306 -9.52 -12.89 28.72
C HIS A 306 -8.66 -13.34 27.54
N ILE A 307 -7.39 -13.65 27.75
CA ILE A 307 -6.44 -13.99 26.71
C ILE A 307 -6.09 -15.47 26.82
N GLU A 308 -6.32 -16.20 25.73
CA GLU A 308 -5.95 -17.62 25.66
C GLU A 308 -4.47 -17.78 25.33
N SER A 309 -4.05 -17.11 24.27
CA SER A 309 -2.69 -17.18 23.76
C SER A 309 -2.38 -15.99 22.89
N PHE A 310 -1.08 -15.74 22.75
CA PHE A 310 -0.50 -14.69 21.94
C PHE A 310 0.47 -15.29 20.92
N VAL A 311 0.21 -15.04 19.64
CA VAL A 311 1.10 -15.41 18.54
C VAL A 311 1.70 -14.16 17.95
N ASN A 312 3.01 -14.01 18.16
CA ASN A 312 3.81 -12.97 17.54
C ASN A 312 4.31 -13.44 16.17
N ILE A 313 3.92 -12.74 15.11
CA ILE A 313 4.45 -12.96 13.77
C ILE A 313 5.43 -11.84 13.44
N ALA A 314 6.72 -12.14 13.62
CA ALA A 314 7.85 -11.28 13.22
C ALA A 314 7.80 -9.83 13.75
N ALA A 315 7.18 -9.57 14.89
CA ALA A 315 7.15 -8.23 15.44
C ALA A 315 8.51 -7.85 16.06
N PRO A 316 9.04 -6.66 15.76
CA PRO A 316 10.34 -6.23 16.22
C PRO A 316 10.28 -5.71 17.67
N LEU A 317 10.21 -6.62 18.64
CA LEU A 317 10.01 -6.28 20.07
C LEU A 317 11.07 -5.30 20.61
N MET A 318 12.28 -5.35 20.06
CA MET A 318 13.42 -4.49 20.45
C MET A 318 13.75 -3.41 19.39
N GLY A 319 12.86 -3.19 18.43
CA GLY A 319 13.10 -2.30 17.29
C GLY A 319 13.91 -2.97 16.17
N VAL A 320 14.19 -2.19 15.12
CA VAL A 320 14.99 -2.62 13.95
C VAL A 320 15.98 -1.53 13.55
N PRO A 321 17.24 -1.88 13.20
CA PRO A 321 18.23 -0.91 12.75
C PRO A 321 17.79 -0.09 11.52
N LYS A 322 16.96 -0.67 10.66
CA LYS A 322 16.41 0.00 9.45
C LYS A 322 15.63 1.28 9.78
N ALA A 323 15.10 1.41 10.99
CA ALA A 323 14.44 2.64 11.43
C ALA A 323 15.40 3.85 11.42
N VAL A 324 16.69 3.64 11.73
CA VAL A 324 17.72 4.69 11.70
C VAL A 324 18.00 5.13 10.27
N THR A 325 18.14 4.17 9.34
CA THR A 325 18.37 4.51 7.93
C THR A 325 17.22 5.31 7.33
N SER A 326 15.97 4.98 7.69
CA SER A 326 14.78 5.71 7.23
C SER A 326 14.69 7.14 7.78
N LEU A 327 15.35 7.45 8.90
CA LEU A 327 15.43 8.82 9.42
C LEU A 327 16.46 9.67 8.66
N LEU A 328 17.48 9.02 8.09
CA LEU A 328 18.63 9.69 7.44
C LEU A 328 18.47 9.86 5.92
N SER A 329 17.58 9.08 5.29
CA SER A 329 17.39 9.01 3.82
C SER A 329 16.25 9.88 3.32
#